data_AF-A0A817GAQ4-F1
#
_entry.id   AF-A0A817GAQ4-F1
#
_cell.length_a   1.000
_cell.length_b   1.000
_cell.length_c   1.000
_cell.angle_alpha   90.00
_cell.angle_beta   90.00
_cell.angle_gamma   90.00
#
_symmetry.space_group_name_H-M   'P 1'
#
loop_
_entity.id
_entity.type
_entity.pdbx_description
1 polymer ?
#
loop_
_entity_poly.entity_id
_entity_poly.type
_entity_poly.pdbx_seq_one_letter_code
_entity_poly.pdbx_strand_id
1 'polypeptide(L)'
;MAYLLSFFILLYFFIPNGKGLNCPNRQWIEESLNKSFIPGAAVVVVNATHVIYEEAFGYHSLIPSHFIDVDKSIFTLASISKTLIAVAVMQLVEQKRVDLDMDINQYLPESGYRIFHPQYPSHSITLRQLLSHSASIAVNENTQISLYKTGDTAFEQSTLTDTLFTLLNSNTSNWLPEAPGSVSFYSNEGSSLAALVVEKVTNISFDQYVKDRILKPLNIDVSQVGVRLADFQNREELVKHYAYAPNTSNLNDWLQIMPQLNIIPLLVNESCNTVI
;
A
#
# COMPACT_ATOMS: atom_id res chain seq x y z
N MET A 1 -62.37 -26.07 -18.88
CA MET A 1 -61.19 -25.82 -18.02
C MET A 1 -60.20 -26.94 -18.28
N ALA A 2 -59.16 -26.67 -19.08
CA ALA A 2 -58.10 -27.62 -19.39
C ALA A 2 -56.86 -27.21 -18.58
N TYR A 3 -56.40 -28.08 -17.69
CA TYR A 3 -55.18 -27.87 -16.90
C TYR A 3 -53.99 -28.37 -17.71
N LEU A 4 -53.08 -27.46 -18.07
CA LEU A 4 -51.79 -27.79 -18.64
C LEU A 4 -50.88 -28.33 -17.52
N LEU A 5 -50.55 -29.62 -17.58
CA LEU A 5 -49.49 -30.25 -16.80
C LEU A 5 -48.14 -29.85 -17.40
N SER A 6 -47.50 -28.83 -16.84
CA SER A 6 -46.11 -28.48 -17.16
C SER A 6 -45.15 -29.42 -16.41
N PHE A 7 -44.57 -30.38 -17.13
CA PHE A 7 -43.44 -31.18 -16.67
C PHE A 7 -42.21 -30.26 -16.51
N PHE A 8 -41.81 -29.95 -15.28
CA PHE A 8 -40.51 -29.36 -14.97
C PHE A 8 -39.48 -30.48 -14.90
N ILE A 9 -38.67 -30.63 -15.96
CA ILE A 9 -37.46 -31.46 -15.92
C ILE A 9 -36.40 -30.65 -15.19
N LEU A 10 -36.17 -30.97 -13.92
CA LEU A 10 -35.00 -30.53 -13.15
C LEU A 10 -33.76 -31.23 -13.73
N LEU A 11 -33.13 -30.59 -14.71
CA LEU A 11 -31.78 -30.92 -15.13
C LEU A 11 -30.83 -30.53 -13.98
N TYR A 12 -30.54 -31.50 -13.12
CA TYR A 12 -29.36 -31.44 -12.25
C TYR A 12 -28.13 -31.44 -13.18
N PHE A 13 -27.66 -30.25 -13.53
CA PHE A 13 -26.26 -30.11 -13.93
C PHE A 13 -25.46 -30.46 -12.68
N PHE A 14 -24.94 -31.70 -12.64
CA PHE A 14 -23.72 -31.99 -11.92
C PHE A 14 -22.66 -31.05 -12.52
N ILE A 15 -22.50 -29.87 -11.93
CA ILE A 15 -21.25 -29.14 -12.02
C ILE A 15 -20.27 -30.10 -11.34
N PRO A 16 -19.31 -30.71 -12.08
CA PRO A 16 -18.27 -31.47 -11.42
C PRO A 16 -17.67 -30.49 -10.44
N ASN A 17 -17.65 -30.83 -9.13
CA ASN A 17 -16.91 -30.09 -8.13
C ASN A 17 -15.56 -29.77 -8.75
N GLY A 18 -15.40 -28.51 -9.17
CA GLY A 18 -14.18 -28.04 -9.80
C GLY A 18 -13.09 -28.41 -8.83
N LYS A 19 -12.08 -29.14 -9.34
CA LYS A 19 -10.91 -29.58 -8.60
C LYS A 19 -10.62 -28.55 -7.52
N GLY A 20 -10.69 -28.97 -6.25
CA GLY A 20 -10.41 -28.07 -5.12
C GLY A 20 -9.16 -27.27 -5.43
N LEU A 21 -9.12 -25.99 -5.02
CA LEU A 21 -7.96 -25.11 -5.22
C LEU A 21 -6.70 -25.93 -4.96
N ASN A 22 -6.00 -26.32 -6.02
CA ASN A 22 -4.77 -27.08 -5.85
C ASN A 22 -3.82 -26.14 -5.13
N CYS A 23 -3.27 -26.59 -4.01
CA CYS A 23 -2.25 -25.82 -3.30
C CYS A 23 -1.20 -25.36 -4.32
N PRO A 24 -0.70 -24.12 -4.21
CA PRO A 24 0.37 -23.64 -5.06
C PRO A 24 1.52 -24.64 -5.12
N ASN A 25 2.10 -24.83 -6.30
CA ASN A 25 3.25 -25.72 -6.44
C ASN A 25 4.47 -25.06 -5.78
N ARG A 26 4.86 -25.59 -4.62
CA ARG A 26 5.98 -25.11 -3.81
C ARG A 26 7.29 -24.99 -4.60
N GLN A 27 7.64 -26.02 -5.36
CA GLN A 27 8.86 -26.04 -6.18
C GLN A 27 8.82 -24.92 -7.23
N TRP A 28 7.67 -24.72 -7.87
CA TRP A 28 7.50 -23.64 -8.84
C TRP A 28 7.65 -22.25 -8.19
N ILE A 29 7.16 -22.06 -6.96
CA ILE A 29 7.37 -20.80 -6.21
C ILE A 29 8.87 -20.60 -5.93
N GLU A 30 9.56 -21.62 -5.39
CA GLU A 30 11.00 -21.53 -5.12
C GLU A 30 11.82 -21.23 -6.38
N GLU A 31 11.53 -21.93 -7.48
CA GLU A 31 12.19 -21.68 -8.76
C GLU A 31 11.91 -20.26 -9.27
N SER A 32 10.69 -19.76 -9.10
CA SER A 32 10.31 -18.39 -9.48
C SER A 32 11.07 -17.35 -8.65
N LEU A 33 11.12 -17.53 -7.33
CA LEU A 33 11.85 -16.64 -6.42
C LEU A 33 13.36 -16.61 -6.76
N ASN A 34 13.96 -17.77 -6.97
CA ASN A 34 15.39 -17.88 -7.32
C ASN A 34 15.69 -17.21 -8.67
N LYS A 35 14.87 -17.45 -9.70
CA LYS A 35 15.01 -16.82 -11.03
C LYS A 35 14.87 -15.29 -10.97
N SER A 36 14.09 -14.79 -10.03
CA SER A 36 13.88 -13.35 -9.82
C SER A 36 14.83 -12.74 -8.78
N PHE A 37 15.77 -13.53 -8.25
CA PHE A 37 16.70 -13.11 -7.18
C PHE A 37 15.97 -12.53 -5.96
N ILE A 38 14.80 -13.06 -5.63
CA ILE A 38 14.03 -12.66 -4.44
C ILE A 38 14.54 -13.51 -3.27
N PRO A 39 15.18 -12.91 -2.24
CA PRO A 39 15.83 -13.69 -1.17
C PRO A 39 14.86 -14.51 -0.33
N GLY A 40 13.64 -14.02 -0.13
CA GLY A 40 12.60 -14.70 0.62
C GLY A 40 11.22 -14.09 0.44
N ALA A 41 10.20 -14.88 0.77
CA ALA A 41 8.79 -14.49 0.69
C ALA A 41 7.95 -15.29 1.69
N ALA A 42 6.85 -14.70 2.14
CA ALA A 42 5.75 -15.42 2.78
C ALA A 42 4.56 -15.43 1.80
N VAL A 43 3.95 -16.60 1.57
CA VAL A 43 2.84 -16.77 0.63
C VAL A 43 1.65 -17.32 1.37
N VAL A 44 0.56 -16.56 1.36
CA VAL A 44 -0.72 -16.95 1.95
C VAL A 44 -1.80 -16.97 0.87
N VAL A 45 -2.58 -18.05 0.80
CA VAL A 45 -3.76 -18.18 -0.05
C VAL A 45 -4.96 -18.43 0.84
N VAL A 46 -5.98 -17.59 0.72
CA VAL A 46 -7.20 -17.66 1.53
C VAL A 46 -8.42 -17.87 0.65
N ASN A 47 -9.47 -18.47 1.21
CA ASN A 47 -10.83 -18.36 0.68
C ASN A 47 -11.70 -17.54 1.66
N ALA A 48 -13.00 -17.50 1.39
CA ALA A 48 -13.96 -16.74 2.19
C ALA A 48 -14.05 -17.17 3.68
N THR A 49 -13.51 -18.33 4.06
CA THR A 49 -13.71 -18.92 5.39
C THR A 49 -12.42 -19.29 6.12
N HIS A 50 -11.33 -19.60 5.41
CA HIS A 50 -10.07 -20.03 6.02
C HIS A 50 -8.87 -19.85 5.08
N VAL A 51 -7.68 -19.95 5.67
CA VAL A 51 -6.39 -20.05 4.99
C VAL A 51 -6.27 -21.44 4.35
N ILE A 52 -6.05 -21.49 3.03
CA ILE A 52 -5.85 -22.72 2.25
C ILE A 52 -4.38 -23.12 2.20
N TYR A 53 -3.49 -22.13 2.17
CA TYR A 53 -2.06 -22.32 2.03
C TYR A 53 -1.33 -21.19 2.75
N GLU A 54 -0.29 -21.53 3.49
CA GLU A 54 0.58 -20.59 4.18
C GLU A 54 1.96 -21.21 4.30
N GLU A 55 2.94 -20.63 3.60
CA GLU A 55 4.33 -21.08 3.67
C GLU A 55 5.31 -19.91 3.56
N ALA A 56 6.46 -20.10 4.21
CA ALA A 56 7.63 -19.26 4.10
C ALA A 56 8.65 -19.85 3.12
N PHE A 57 9.31 -18.98 2.39
CA PHE A 57 10.35 -19.29 1.43
C PHE A 57 11.57 -18.42 1.68
N GLY A 58 12.76 -19.02 1.62
CA GLY A 58 14.02 -18.29 1.67
C GLY A 58 14.23 -17.50 2.96
N TYR A 59 14.89 -16.35 2.83
CA TYR A 59 15.52 -15.64 3.93
C TYR A 59 14.86 -14.29 4.21
N HIS A 60 14.69 -13.98 5.51
CA HIS A 60 14.39 -12.63 5.99
C HIS A 60 15.62 -11.73 5.92
N SER A 61 16.79 -12.34 6.14
CA SER A 61 18.11 -11.73 6.09
C SER A 61 19.11 -12.78 5.61
N LEU A 62 20.00 -12.39 4.71
CA LEU A 62 21.13 -13.19 4.26
C LEU A 62 22.33 -13.08 5.21
N ILE A 63 22.50 -11.94 5.90
CA ILE A 63 23.66 -11.66 6.77
C ILE A 63 23.22 -10.88 8.02
N PRO A 64 23.25 -11.48 9.23
CA PRO A 64 23.32 -12.93 9.44
C PRO A 64 22.14 -13.64 8.78
N SER A 65 22.36 -14.90 8.40
CA SER A 65 21.35 -15.70 7.71
C SER A 65 20.22 -16.08 8.65
N HIS A 66 19.00 -15.74 8.25
CA HIS A 66 17.79 -16.10 8.96
C HIS A 66 16.65 -16.34 7.98
N PHE A 67 15.92 -17.43 8.18
CA PHE A 67 14.78 -17.79 7.34
C PHE A 67 13.57 -16.91 7.63
N ILE A 68 12.71 -16.74 6.61
CA ILE A 68 11.38 -16.17 6.83
C ILE A 68 10.61 -17.07 7.81
N ASP A 69 9.98 -16.42 8.78
CA ASP A 69 9.03 -16.99 9.74
C ASP A 69 7.69 -16.28 9.50
N VAL A 70 6.64 -17.03 9.11
CA VAL A 70 5.32 -16.47 8.77
C VAL A 70 4.66 -15.73 9.94
N ASP A 71 4.99 -16.09 11.18
CA ASP A 71 4.39 -15.51 12.39
C ASP A 71 5.15 -14.29 12.92
N LYS A 72 6.40 -14.08 12.47
CA LYS A 72 7.31 -13.07 13.05
C LYS A 72 7.93 -12.12 12.04
N SER A 73 8.06 -12.52 10.78
CA SER A 73 8.74 -11.70 9.78
C SER A 73 7.83 -10.55 9.37
N ILE A 74 8.28 -9.32 9.60
CA ILE A 74 7.51 -8.13 9.33
C ILE A 74 7.94 -7.55 7.98
N PHE A 75 6.99 -7.50 7.06
CA PHE A 75 7.20 -6.94 5.72
C PHE A 75 6.68 -5.50 5.63
N THR A 76 7.44 -4.64 4.96
CA THR A 76 6.97 -3.29 4.63
C THR A 76 5.90 -3.34 3.54
N LEU A 77 4.68 -2.88 3.82
CA LEU A 77 3.54 -2.98 2.90
C LEU A 77 3.66 -2.11 1.64
N ALA A 78 4.46 -1.05 1.68
CA ALA A 78 4.55 -0.05 0.61
C ALA A 78 3.16 0.38 0.11
N SER A 79 2.91 0.33 -1.20
CA SER A 79 1.64 0.76 -1.83
C SER A 79 0.41 -0.07 -1.46
N ILE A 80 0.56 -1.27 -0.88
CA ILE A 80 -0.57 -2.06 -0.35
C ILE A 80 -1.31 -1.25 0.73
N SER A 81 -0.62 -0.35 1.43
CA SER A 81 -1.20 0.54 2.44
C SER A 81 -2.36 1.40 1.91
N LYS A 82 -2.42 1.69 0.60
CA LYS A 82 -3.52 2.47 -0.01
C LYS A 82 -4.87 1.76 0.09
N THR A 83 -4.87 0.43 0.18
CA THR A 83 -6.10 -0.34 0.44
C THR A 83 -6.72 0.04 1.79
N LEU A 84 -5.89 0.26 2.82
CA LEU A 84 -6.36 0.70 4.14
C LEU A 84 -6.92 2.12 4.11
N ILE A 85 -6.31 3.01 3.30
CA ILE A 85 -6.83 4.37 3.06
C ILE A 85 -8.22 4.29 2.41
N ALA A 86 -8.36 3.48 1.36
CA ALA A 86 -9.64 3.31 0.68
C ALA A 86 -10.72 2.75 1.63
N VAL A 87 -10.40 1.73 2.43
CA VAL A 87 -11.33 1.19 3.44
C VAL A 87 -11.73 2.26 4.45
N ALA A 88 -10.78 3.03 4.97
CA ALA A 88 -11.06 4.10 5.94
C ALA A 88 -12.00 5.17 5.35
N VAL A 89 -11.75 5.62 4.13
CA VAL A 89 -12.63 6.57 3.43
C VAL A 89 -14.02 5.97 3.23
N MET A 90 -14.12 4.72 2.74
CA MET A 90 -15.40 4.08 2.49
C MET A 90 -16.21 3.83 3.78
N GLN A 91 -15.57 3.52 4.90
CA GLN A 91 -16.24 3.46 6.21
C GLN A 91 -16.87 4.81 6.58
N LEU A 92 -16.20 5.94 6.30
CA LEU A 92 -16.75 7.27 6.55
C LEU A 92 -17.88 7.63 5.56
N VAL A 93 -17.82 7.14 4.32
CA VAL A 93 -18.91 7.24 3.34
C VAL A 93 -20.15 6.51 3.84
N GLU A 94 -20.02 5.26 4.30
CA GLU A 94 -21.12 4.48 4.87
C GLU A 94 -21.74 5.17 6.10
N GLN A 95 -20.92 5.83 6.90
CA GLN A 95 -21.35 6.65 8.05
C GLN A 95 -21.96 8.00 7.64
N LYS A 96 -22.00 8.34 6.34
CA LYS A 96 -22.43 9.64 5.79
C LYS A 96 -21.65 10.83 6.35
N ARG A 97 -20.40 10.61 6.74
CA ARG A 97 -19.51 11.66 7.27
C ARG A 97 -18.69 12.34 6.19
N VAL A 98 -18.49 11.63 5.07
CA VAL A 98 -17.91 12.17 3.85
C VAL A 98 -18.73 11.72 2.65
N ASP A 99 -18.67 12.51 1.59
CA ASP A 99 -19.17 12.24 0.25
C ASP A 99 -17.98 12.19 -0.70
N LEU A 100 -17.96 11.16 -1.55
CA LEU A 100 -16.89 10.90 -2.52
C LEU A 100 -16.75 12.00 -3.58
N ASP A 101 -17.84 12.70 -3.89
CA ASP A 101 -17.93 13.69 -4.97
C ASP A 101 -17.90 15.13 -4.46
N MET A 102 -17.88 15.31 -3.13
CA MET A 102 -17.69 16.62 -2.51
C MET A 102 -16.25 17.09 -2.65
N ASP A 103 -16.08 18.40 -2.79
CA ASP A 103 -14.77 19.06 -2.71
C ASP A 103 -14.10 18.75 -1.37
N ILE A 104 -12.88 18.20 -1.40
CA ILE A 104 -12.13 17.85 -0.20
C ILE A 104 -11.88 19.03 0.72
N ASN A 105 -11.86 20.26 0.19
CA ASN A 105 -11.67 21.47 1.00
C ASN A 105 -12.81 21.70 2.00
N GLN A 106 -13.97 21.05 1.83
CA GLN A 106 -15.06 21.07 2.83
C GLN A 106 -14.70 20.30 4.10
N TYR A 107 -13.72 19.40 4.03
CA TYR A 107 -13.26 18.59 5.16
C TYR A 107 -11.94 19.06 5.76
N LEU A 108 -11.24 19.98 5.08
CA LEU A 108 -9.94 20.50 5.48
C LEU A 108 -10.11 21.83 6.24
N PRO A 109 -9.17 22.21 7.14
CA PRO A 109 -9.27 23.46 7.89
C PRO A 109 -9.25 24.71 6.99
N GLU A 110 -10.09 25.70 7.29
CA GLU A 110 -10.20 26.92 6.48
C GLU A 110 -8.93 27.82 6.50
N SER A 111 -8.08 27.69 7.52
CA SER A 111 -6.99 28.62 7.82
C SER A 111 -5.73 28.42 6.96
N GLY A 112 -5.82 28.72 5.65
CA GLY A 112 -4.66 28.72 4.73
C GLY A 112 -4.29 27.36 4.14
N TYR A 113 -5.09 26.34 4.45
CA TYR A 113 -4.88 24.95 4.06
C TYR A 113 -5.94 24.53 3.04
N ARG A 114 -5.99 25.24 1.91
CA ARG A 114 -6.81 24.84 0.75
C ARG A 114 -5.93 24.24 -0.35
N ILE A 115 -6.45 23.21 -1.00
CA ILE A 115 -5.81 22.49 -2.11
C ILE A 115 -6.58 22.79 -3.39
N PHE A 116 -5.88 23.28 -4.40
CA PHE A 116 -6.43 23.53 -5.73
C PHE A 116 -5.41 23.24 -6.81
N HIS A 117 -5.91 22.81 -7.97
CA HIS A 117 -5.08 22.72 -9.16
C HIS A 117 -4.72 24.14 -9.67
N PRO A 118 -3.44 24.51 -9.81
CA PRO A 118 -3.04 25.87 -10.18
C PRO A 118 -3.60 26.34 -11.54
N GLN A 119 -3.67 25.44 -12.53
CA GLN A 119 -4.21 25.74 -13.86
C GLN A 119 -5.74 25.58 -13.96
N TYR A 120 -6.38 24.90 -13.00
CA TYR A 120 -7.82 24.65 -13.00
C TYR A 120 -8.42 24.96 -11.62
N PRO A 121 -8.28 26.20 -11.10
CA PRO A 121 -8.63 26.52 -9.72
C PRO A 121 -10.13 26.42 -9.40
N SER A 122 -10.98 26.38 -10.43
CA SER A 122 -12.43 26.17 -10.30
C SER A 122 -12.84 24.69 -10.26
N HIS A 123 -11.92 23.76 -10.55
CA HIS A 123 -12.20 22.34 -10.49
C HIS A 123 -11.94 21.83 -9.07
N SER A 124 -12.98 21.33 -8.43
CA SER A 124 -12.84 20.69 -7.13
C SER A 124 -12.03 19.40 -7.24
N ILE A 125 -11.19 19.17 -6.24
CA ILE A 125 -10.56 17.88 -6.00
C ILE A 125 -11.48 17.07 -5.09
N THR A 126 -11.79 15.83 -5.44
CA THR A 126 -12.73 14.98 -4.68
C THR A 126 -12.07 13.72 -4.14
N LEU A 127 -12.63 13.11 -3.10
CA LEU A 127 -12.15 11.82 -2.57
C LEU A 127 -12.18 10.72 -3.63
N ARG A 128 -13.18 10.72 -4.53
CA ARG A 128 -13.23 9.79 -5.67
C ARG A 128 -11.97 9.92 -6.51
N GLN A 129 -11.63 11.15 -6.91
CA GLN A 129 -10.45 11.41 -7.74
C GLN A 129 -9.15 11.06 -7.03
N LEU A 130 -9.04 11.30 -5.73
CA LEU A 130 -7.86 10.92 -4.95
C LEU A 130 -7.68 9.39 -4.90
N LEU A 131 -8.75 8.64 -4.63
CA LEU A 131 -8.70 7.19 -4.56
C LEU A 131 -8.52 6.51 -5.93
N SER A 132 -9.03 7.13 -7.00
CA SER A 132 -8.85 6.65 -8.38
C SER A 132 -7.63 7.23 -9.08
N HIS A 133 -6.75 7.93 -8.35
CA HIS A 133 -5.55 8.55 -8.91
C HIS A 133 -5.82 9.50 -10.07
N SER A 134 -6.97 10.17 -10.09
CA SER A 134 -7.37 11.07 -11.18
C SER A 134 -7.50 12.53 -10.75
N ALA A 135 -6.82 12.94 -9.68
CA ALA A 135 -6.81 14.32 -9.21
C ALA A 135 -5.81 15.23 -9.94
N SER A 136 -5.10 14.70 -10.95
CA SER A 136 -3.99 15.39 -11.65
C SER A 136 -2.85 15.84 -10.73
N ILE A 137 -2.63 15.12 -9.62
CA ILE A 137 -1.48 15.35 -8.74
C ILE A 137 -0.31 14.54 -9.30
N ALA A 138 0.74 15.24 -9.72
CA ALA A 138 1.92 14.62 -10.31
C ALA A 138 2.80 13.94 -9.25
N VAL A 139 3.63 13.00 -9.70
CA VAL A 139 4.71 12.43 -8.89
C VAL A 139 5.93 13.32 -9.04
N ASN A 140 6.37 13.94 -7.95
CA ASN A 140 7.63 14.66 -7.91
C ASN A 140 8.65 13.82 -7.16
N GLU A 141 9.40 13.00 -7.91
CA GLU A 141 10.35 12.04 -7.36
C GLU A 141 11.39 12.71 -6.46
N ASN A 142 11.98 13.83 -6.88
CA ASN A 142 12.95 14.57 -6.06
C ASN A 142 12.37 14.97 -4.69
N THR A 143 11.11 15.37 -4.67
CA THR A 143 10.47 15.78 -3.44
C THR A 143 10.10 14.58 -2.57
N GLN A 144 9.57 13.50 -3.16
CA GLN A 144 9.33 12.25 -2.42
C GLN A 144 10.61 11.66 -1.84
N ILE A 145 11.70 11.64 -2.62
CA ILE A 145 13.04 11.23 -2.19
C ILE A 145 13.49 12.07 -1.00
N SER A 146 13.25 13.38 -1.02
CA SER A 146 13.65 14.26 0.09
C SER A 146 12.94 13.94 1.41
N LEU A 147 11.75 13.33 1.37
CA LEU A 147 10.96 12.94 2.53
C LEU A 147 11.41 11.60 3.12
N TYR A 148 12.09 10.76 2.34
CA TYR A 148 12.67 9.51 2.82
C TYR A 148 13.95 9.81 3.63
N LYS A 149 13.82 9.73 4.96
CA LYS A 149 14.91 9.97 5.91
C LYS A 149 15.12 8.75 6.79
N THR A 150 16.38 8.47 7.14
CA THR A 150 16.72 7.40 8.08
C THR A 150 16.17 7.71 9.48
N GLY A 151 15.45 6.75 10.06
CA GLY A 151 14.77 6.92 11.35
C GLY A 151 13.49 7.73 11.24
N ASP A 152 12.85 7.97 12.40
CA ASP A 152 11.52 8.59 12.45
C ASP A 152 11.58 10.12 12.65
N THR A 153 12.78 10.69 12.78
CA THR A 153 13.02 12.09 13.14
C THR A 153 12.46 13.10 12.14
N ALA A 154 12.24 12.70 10.88
CA ALA A 154 11.60 13.55 9.87
C ALA A 154 10.09 13.71 10.09
N PHE A 155 9.44 12.68 10.65
CA PHE A 155 8.02 12.68 10.98
C PHE A 155 7.73 13.33 12.34
N GLU A 156 8.73 13.42 13.21
CA GLU A 156 8.63 14.17 14.48
C GLU A 156 8.62 15.70 14.25
N GLN A 157 9.10 16.15 13.09
CA GLN A 157 9.28 17.58 12.78
C GLN A 157 8.16 18.18 11.93
N SER A 158 7.27 17.38 11.35
CA SER A 158 6.18 17.88 10.49
C SER A 158 4.93 17.00 10.56
N THR A 159 3.76 17.62 10.47
CA THR A 159 2.49 16.88 10.39
C THR A 159 2.16 16.52 8.95
N LEU A 160 1.31 15.50 8.74
CA LEU A 160 0.80 15.15 7.41
C LEU A 160 0.14 16.36 6.71
N THR A 161 -0.49 17.23 7.50
CA THR A 161 -1.03 18.51 7.02
C THR A 161 0.10 19.36 6.45
N ASP A 162 1.08 19.72 7.26
CA ASP A 162 2.16 20.65 6.84
C ASP A 162 2.94 20.13 5.65
N THR A 163 3.24 18.82 5.63
CA THR A 163 3.90 18.19 4.49
C THR A 163 3.07 18.35 3.21
N LEU A 164 1.82 17.89 3.20
CA LEU A 164 1.00 17.92 1.98
C LEU A 164 0.72 19.33 1.47
N PHE A 165 0.48 20.28 2.37
CA PHE A 165 0.25 21.66 1.98
C PHE A 165 1.50 22.33 1.44
N THR A 166 2.66 22.07 2.05
CA THR A 166 3.93 22.55 1.50
C THR A 166 4.15 21.98 0.11
N LEU A 167 3.92 20.69 -0.11
CA LEU A 167 4.06 20.07 -1.42
C LEU A 167 3.10 20.67 -2.44
N LEU A 168 1.80 20.63 -2.17
CA LEU A 168 0.79 20.91 -3.20
C LEU A 168 0.61 22.40 -3.49
N ASN A 169 0.94 23.29 -2.54
CA ASN A 169 0.80 24.74 -2.71
C ASN A 169 2.08 25.45 -3.13
N SER A 170 3.27 24.88 -2.90
CA SER A 170 4.54 25.59 -3.21
C SER A 170 4.99 25.44 -4.66
N ASN A 171 4.53 24.43 -5.40
CA ASN A 171 5.13 24.07 -6.67
C ASN A 171 4.10 23.57 -7.70
N THR A 172 3.98 24.28 -8.82
CA THR A 172 3.12 23.89 -9.95
C THR A 172 3.55 22.57 -10.58
N SER A 173 4.82 22.17 -10.44
CA SER A 173 5.32 20.89 -10.96
C SER A 173 4.80 19.66 -10.21
N ASN A 174 4.08 19.86 -9.10
CA ASN A 174 3.37 18.79 -8.39
C ASN A 174 1.96 18.53 -8.97
N TRP A 175 1.64 19.17 -10.08
CA TRP A 175 0.37 19.04 -10.79
C TRP A 175 0.64 18.70 -12.25
N LEU A 176 -0.17 17.80 -12.80
CA LEU A 176 -0.18 17.50 -14.22
C LEU A 176 -0.86 18.65 -15.01
N PRO A 177 -0.61 18.82 -16.31
CA PRO A 177 -1.28 19.86 -17.10
C PRO A 177 -2.76 19.55 -17.40
N GLU A 178 -3.22 18.31 -17.18
CA GLU A 178 -4.59 17.89 -17.42
C GLU A 178 -5.54 18.24 -16.27
N ALA A 179 -6.81 18.55 -16.59
CA ALA A 179 -7.80 18.89 -15.59
C ALA A 179 -8.10 17.71 -14.63
N PRO A 180 -8.37 17.97 -13.33
CA PRO A 180 -8.80 16.93 -12.40
C PRO A 180 -9.99 16.12 -12.95
N GLY A 181 -9.88 14.80 -12.89
CA GLY A 181 -10.86 13.83 -13.37
C GLY A 181 -10.67 13.38 -14.82
N SER A 182 -9.78 14.01 -15.60
CA SER A 182 -9.62 13.70 -17.02
C SER A 182 -8.62 12.58 -17.33
N VAL A 183 -7.65 12.35 -16.44
CA VAL A 183 -6.63 11.30 -16.56
C VAL A 183 -6.45 10.58 -15.24
N SER A 184 -6.02 9.32 -15.28
CA SER A 184 -5.57 8.56 -14.11
C SER A 184 -4.05 8.47 -14.11
N PHE A 185 -3.40 9.05 -13.12
CA PHE A 185 -1.97 9.03 -12.92
C PHE A 185 -1.65 8.72 -11.46
N TYR A 186 -0.94 7.62 -11.25
CA TYR A 186 -0.62 7.13 -9.91
C TYR A 186 0.07 8.21 -9.05
N SER A 187 -0.42 8.41 -7.83
CA SER A 187 0.01 9.51 -6.96
C SER A 187 0.00 9.09 -5.49
N ASN A 188 1.16 9.21 -4.84
CA ASN A 188 1.29 8.96 -3.40
C ASN A 188 0.68 10.11 -2.60
N GLU A 189 0.92 11.35 -3.02
CA GLU A 189 0.40 12.57 -2.42
C GLU A 189 -1.12 12.60 -2.47
N GLY A 190 -1.73 12.18 -3.59
CA GLY A 190 -3.19 12.08 -3.69
C GLY A 190 -3.77 11.07 -2.70
N SER A 191 -3.15 9.91 -2.54
CA SER A 191 -3.57 8.92 -1.52
C SER A 191 -3.38 9.44 -0.10
N SER A 192 -2.24 10.08 0.18
CA SER A 192 -1.97 10.70 1.48
C SER A 192 -2.95 11.82 1.82
N LEU A 193 -3.42 12.57 0.82
CA LEU A 193 -4.45 13.59 1.00
C LEU A 193 -5.81 12.97 1.36
N ALA A 194 -6.14 11.80 0.81
CA ALA A 194 -7.34 11.06 1.22
C ALA A 194 -7.23 10.58 2.68
N ALA A 195 -6.05 10.11 3.10
CA ALA A 195 -5.79 9.78 4.50
C ALA A 195 -5.90 11.00 5.43
N LEU A 196 -5.42 12.17 4.99
CA LEU A 196 -5.56 13.42 5.74
C LEU A 196 -7.03 13.80 5.96
N VAL A 197 -7.89 13.63 4.95
CA VAL A 197 -9.35 13.86 5.11
C VAL A 197 -9.93 12.96 6.20
N VAL A 198 -9.52 11.69 6.28
CA VAL A 198 -9.91 10.79 7.39
C VAL A 198 -9.50 11.39 8.73
N GLU A 199 -8.27 11.90 8.86
CA GLU A 199 -7.81 12.51 10.11
C GLU A 199 -8.66 13.72 10.50
N LYS A 200 -8.95 14.63 9.55
CA LYS A 200 -9.68 15.86 9.84
C LYS A 200 -11.14 15.61 10.17
N VAL A 201 -11.80 14.71 9.45
CA VAL A 201 -13.20 14.37 9.70
C VAL A 201 -13.37 13.65 11.04
N THR A 202 -12.38 12.85 11.45
CA THR A 202 -12.47 12.00 12.65
C THR A 202 -11.84 12.60 13.89
N ASN A 203 -10.93 13.57 13.72
CA ASN A 203 -10.05 14.07 14.78
C ASN A 203 -9.21 12.96 15.45
N ILE A 204 -8.87 11.92 14.67
CA ILE A 204 -8.03 10.80 15.07
C ILE A 204 -6.91 10.70 14.02
N SER A 205 -5.66 10.50 14.44
CA SER A 205 -4.57 10.30 13.47
C SER A 205 -4.81 9.04 12.62
N PHE A 206 -4.34 9.05 11.38
CA PHE A 206 -4.71 8.01 10.42
C PHE A 206 -4.21 6.63 10.86
N ASP A 207 -3.00 6.57 11.43
CA ASP A 207 -2.43 5.37 12.03
C ASP A 207 -3.30 4.80 13.16
N GLN A 208 -3.82 5.66 14.03
CA GLN A 208 -4.71 5.26 15.11
C GLN A 208 -6.09 4.84 14.57
N TYR A 209 -6.61 5.52 13.54
CA TYR A 209 -7.85 5.12 12.88
C TYR A 209 -7.73 3.71 12.29
N VAL A 210 -6.65 3.42 11.56
CA VAL A 210 -6.39 2.09 11.00
C VAL A 210 -6.32 1.04 12.10
N LYS A 211 -5.55 1.29 13.17
CA LYS A 211 -5.43 0.36 14.31
C LYS A 211 -6.80 0.09 14.95
N ASP A 212 -7.58 1.12 15.24
CA ASP A 212 -8.82 1.00 16.02
C ASP A 212 -10.06 0.59 15.21
N ARG A 213 -10.15 1.01 13.94
CA ARG A 213 -11.36 0.88 13.12
C ARG A 213 -11.23 -0.15 12.01
N ILE A 214 -10.04 -0.65 11.75
CA ILE A 214 -9.78 -1.67 10.73
C ILE A 214 -9.13 -2.90 11.34
N LEU A 215 -7.94 -2.76 11.93
CA LEU A 215 -7.14 -3.92 12.36
C LEU A 215 -7.71 -4.62 13.60
N LYS A 216 -8.02 -3.89 14.68
CA LYS A 216 -8.63 -4.48 15.89
C LYS A 216 -9.96 -5.20 15.61
N PRO A 217 -10.92 -4.63 14.84
CA PRO A 217 -12.14 -5.35 14.48
C PRO A 217 -11.92 -6.63 13.65
N LEU A 218 -10.81 -6.71 12.92
CA LEU A 218 -10.39 -7.91 12.18
C LEU A 218 -9.59 -8.90 13.04
N ASN A 219 -9.46 -8.65 14.35
CA ASN A 219 -8.63 -9.43 15.28
C ASN A 219 -7.16 -9.53 14.88
N ILE A 220 -6.64 -8.52 14.18
CA ILE A 220 -5.21 -8.42 13.87
C ILE A 220 -4.50 -7.84 15.09
N ASP A 221 -3.43 -8.51 15.54
CA ASP A 221 -2.61 -8.02 16.65
C ASP A 221 -1.84 -6.77 16.23
N VAL A 222 -2.32 -5.62 16.69
CA VAL A 222 -1.72 -4.32 16.39
C VAL A 222 -0.34 -4.11 17.02
N SER A 223 0.12 -5.00 17.93
CA SER A 223 1.49 -4.98 18.43
C SER A 223 2.52 -5.46 17.41
N GLN A 224 2.08 -6.23 16.41
CA GLN A 224 2.90 -6.72 15.30
C GLN A 224 2.82 -5.84 14.05
N VAL A 225 2.06 -4.74 14.11
CA VAL A 225 1.87 -3.80 13.00
C VAL A 225 2.38 -2.42 13.38
N GLY A 226 3.34 -1.92 12.63
CA GLY A 226 3.84 -0.55 12.74
C GLY A 226 3.44 0.29 11.53
N VAL A 227 3.06 1.54 11.78
CA VAL A 227 2.93 2.58 10.74
C VAL A 227 4.23 3.38 10.63
N ARG A 228 5.01 3.43 11.71
CA ARG A 228 6.32 4.09 11.79
C ARG A 228 7.40 3.07 12.11
N LEU A 229 8.65 3.34 11.74
CA LEU A 229 9.78 2.46 12.13
C LEU A 229 9.98 2.48 13.66
N ALA A 230 9.60 3.56 14.32
CA ALA A 230 9.59 3.71 15.79
C ALA A 230 8.56 2.81 16.49
N ASP A 231 7.52 2.34 15.78
CA ASP A 231 6.52 1.46 16.38
C ASP A 231 7.11 0.07 16.68
N PHE A 232 8.19 -0.32 16.00
CA PHE A 232 8.84 -1.61 16.18
C PHE A 232 9.90 -1.57 17.28
N GLN A 233 9.65 -2.29 18.37
CA GLN A 233 10.60 -2.46 19.48
C GLN A 233 11.85 -3.24 19.05
N ASN A 234 11.68 -4.24 18.18
CA ASN A 234 12.74 -5.04 17.61
C ASN A 234 12.78 -4.91 16.09
N ARG A 235 13.68 -4.09 15.56
CA ARG A 235 13.84 -3.88 14.12
C ARG A 235 14.52 -5.05 13.40
N GLU A 236 15.00 -6.07 14.10
CA GLU A 236 15.54 -7.28 13.47
C GLU A 236 14.45 -8.21 12.92
N GLU A 237 13.19 -8.00 13.31
CA GLU A 237 12.03 -8.70 12.73
C GLU A 237 11.59 -8.11 11.38
N LEU A 238 12.07 -6.90 11.04
CA LEU A 238 11.85 -6.32 9.73
C LEU A 238 12.70 -7.06 8.69
N VAL A 239 12.02 -7.62 7.69
CA VAL A 239 12.66 -8.27 6.54
C VAL A 239 13.60 -7.27 5.85
N LYS A 240 14.84 -7.67 5.63
CA LYS A 240 15.87 -6.80 5.04
C LYS A 240 15.56 -6.54 3.56
N HIS A 241 15.81 -5.31 3.11
CA HIS A 241 15.63 -4.92 1.72
C HIS A 241 16.91 -5.16 0.93
N TYR A 242 16.77 -5.79 -0.23
CA TYR A 242 17.88 -6.07 -1.12
C TYR A 242 17.66 -5.38 -2.47
N ALA A 243 18.73 -4.85 -3.04
CA ALA A 243 18.72 -4.38 -4.42
C ALA A 243 19.68 -5.23 -5.24
N TYR A 244 19.16 -5.86 -6.30
CA TYR A 244 20.02 -6.40 -7.34
C TYR A 244 20.60 -5.24 -8.14
N ALA A 245 21.90 -5.02 -7.96
CA ALA A 245 22.64 -3.93 -8.57
C ALA A 245 23.92 -4.49 -9.22
N PRO A 246 23.82 -5.06 -10.44
CA PRO A 246 24.99 -5.63 -11.13
C PRO A 246 26.08 -4.58 -11.39
N ASN A 247 25.71 -3.28 -11.41
CA ASN A 247 26.62 -2.14 -11.37
C ASN A 247 26.33 -1.27 -10.14
N THR A 248 27.37 -0.66 -9.58
CA THR A 248 27.29 0.19 -8.36
C THR A 248 26.42 1.44 -8.49
N SER A 249 26.10 1.88 -9.71
CA SER A 249 25.22 3.04 -9.96
C SER A 249 23.81 2.82 -9.42
N ASN A 250 23.19 1.67 -9.72
CA ASN A 250 21.81 1.40 -9.35
C ASN A 250 21.63 1.28 -7.83
N LEU A 251 22.65 0.77 -7.13
CA LEU A 251 22.63 0.70 -5.67
C LEU A 251 22.66 2.10 -5.05
N ASN A 252 23.52 2.99 -5.57
CA ASN A 252 23.62 4.36 -5.06
C ASN A 252 22.32 5.13 -5.26
N ASP A 253 21.64 4.92 -6.39
CA ASP A 253 20.31 5.50 -6.63
C ASP A 253 19.30 5.03 -5.57
N TRP A 254 19.23 3.72 -5.31
CA TRP A 254 18.34 3.18 -4.29
C TRP A 254 18.66 3.65 -2.88
N LEU A 255 19.94 3.72 -2.52
CA LEU A 255 20.39 4.26 -1.22
C LEU A 255 20.08 5.75 -1.08
N GLN A 256 20.09 6.51 -2.17
CA GLN A 256 19.66 7.90 -2.19
C GLN A 256 18.14 8.05 -2.09
N ILE A 257 17.37 7.18 -2.76
CA ILE A 257 15.91 7.25 -2.81
C ILE A 257 15.29 6.78 -1.49
N MET A 258 15.79 5.70 -0.88
CA MET A 258 15.23 5.11 0.33
C MET A 258 16.29 4.78 1.39
N PRO A 259 16.99 5.80 1.92
CA PRO A 259 18.07 5.61 2.89
C PRO A 259 17.63 4.95 4.21
N GLN A 260 16.33 4.94 4.50
CA GLN A 260 15.74 4.32 5.70
C GLN A 260 15.59 2.81 5.60
N LEU A 261 15.58 2.24 4.39
CA LEU A 261 15.36 0.80 4.19
C LEU A 261 16.66 -0.02 4.34
N ASN A 262 17.80 0.65 4.58
CA ASN A 262 19.10 0.01 4.74
C ASN A 262 19.37 -1.06 3.65
N ILE A 263 19.20 -0.66 2.39
CA ILE A 263 19.20 -1.57 1.24
C ILE A 263 20.57 -2.21 1.10
N ILE A 264 20.60 -3.55 1.09
CA ILE A 264 21.82 -4.34 0.98
C ILE A 264 22.01 -4.73 -0.49
N PRO A 265 23.22 -4.57 -1.08
CA PRO A 265 23.48 -5.09 -2.41
C PRO A 265 23.32 -6.60 -2.44
N LEU A 266 22.53 -7.08 -3.40
CA LEU A 266 22.39 -8.50 -3.64
C LEU A 266 23.51 -8.98 -4.56
N LEU A 267 24.39 -9.82 -4.04
CA LEU A 267 25.40 -10.50 -4.85
C LEU A 267 24.77 -11.73 -5.50
N VAL A 268 24.95 -11.86 -6.82
CA VAL A 268 24.35 -12.94 -7.60
C VAL A 268 25.41 -13.64 -8.41
N ASN A 269 25.41 -14.97 -8.37
CA ASN A 269 26.14 -15.81 -9.30
C ASN A 269 25.28 -16.05 -10.54
N GLU A 270 25.47 -15.26 -11.59
CA GLU A 270 24.68 -15.35 -12.82
C GLU A 270 24.82 -16.71 -13.52
N SER A 271 25.99 -17.35 -13.44
CA SER A 271 26.20 -18.70 -13.99
C SER A 271 25.39 -19.79 -13.28
N CYS A 272 24.96 -19.55 -12.04
CA CYS A 272 24.20 -20.51 -11.25
C CYS A 272 22.79 -20.02 -10.90
N ASN A 273 22.38 -18.82 -11.32
CA ASN A 273 21.14 -18.14 -10.92
C ASN A 273 20.87 -18.23 -9.40
N THR A 274 21.91 -18.00 -8.60
CA THR A 274 21.85 -18.10 -7.14
C THR A 274 22.34 -16.82 -6.49
N VAL A 275 21.68 -16.45 -5.39
CA VAL A 275 22.13 -15.38 -4.50
C VAL A 275 23.31 -15.89 -3.65
N ILE A 276 24.36 -15.08 -3.52
CA ILE A 276 25.59 -15.37 -2.77
C ILE A 276 25.56 -14.69 -1.41
#